data_AF-A0AAV2EMJ5-F1
#
_entry.id   AF-A0AAV2EMJ5-F1
#
_cell.length_a   1.000
_cell.length_b   1.000
_cell.length_c   1.000
_cell.angle_alpha   90.00
_cell.angle_beta   90.00
_cell.angle_gamma   90.00
#
_symmetry.space_group_name_H-M   'P 1'
#
loop_
_entity.id
_entity.type
_entity.pdbx_description
1 polymer ?
#
loop_
_entity_poly.entity_id
_entity_poly.type
_entity_poly.pdbx_seq_one_letter_code
_entity_poly.pdbx_strand_id
1 'polypeptide(L)'
;MMGSLGALLLFNSTDDVDFFSHLEMHLRQDHPPLCGRNHMAYRSSYFPVKDVIDGDMCEQFPTLPIDVQKKIADELDRTPGEILKKLEEVRNKSV
;
A
#
# COMPACT_ATOMS: atom_id res chain seq x y z
N MET A 1 -15.10 20.63 4.10
CA MET A 1 -13.71 20.13 4.19
C MET A 1 -13.58 19.41 5.54
N MET A 2 -13.21 18.14 5.56
CA MET A 2 -13.22 17.30 6.77
C MET A 2 -11.90 17.32 7.60
N GLY A 3 -10.99 18.25 7.33
CA GLY A 3 -9.77 18.43 8.13
C GLY A 3 -8.63 17.46 7.82
N SER A 4 -8.69 16.70 6.73
CA SER A 4 -7.60 15.80 6.29
C SER A 4 -6.39 16.58 5.80
N LEU A 5 -5.20 16.19 6.26
CA LEU A 5 -3.89 16.59 5.72
C LEU A 5 -3.20 15.37 5.13
N GLY A 6 -2.68 15.48 3.91
CA GLY A 6 -2.00 14.39 3.23
C GLY A 6 -0.86 14.91 2.37
N ALA A 7 0.02 14.01 1.94
CA ALA A 7 1.19 14.29 1.12
C ALA A 7 1.26 13.35 -0.09
N LEU A 8 1.88 13.81 -1.18
CA LEU A 8 2.29 12.98 -2.30
C LEU A 8 3.81 12.84 -2.27
N LEU A 9 4.29 11.61 -2.14
CA LEU A 9 5.71 11.31 -2.16
C LEU A 9 6.10 10.77 -3.55
N LEU A 10 7.19 11.31 -4.10
CA LEU A 10 7.78 10.80 -5.33
C LEU A 10 8.74 9.65 -5.02
N PHE A 11 8.63 8.55 -5.77
CA PHE A 11 9.60 7.47 -5.71
C PHE A 11 10.85 7.80 -6.54
N ASN A 12 12.01 7.44 -6.01
CA ASN A 12 13.30 7.66 -6.67
C ASN A 12 13.80 6.43 -7.45
N SER A 13 13.13 5.27 -7.29
CA SER A 13 13.49 4.01 -7.92
C SER A 13 12.25 3.36 -8.54
N THR A 14 12.41 2.82 -9.76
CA THR A 14 11.39 1.98 -10.40
C THR A 14 11.10 0.73 -9.58
N ASP A 15 12.11 0.17 -8.92
CA ASP A 15 11.96 -1.01 -8.07
C ASP A 15 11.07 -0.73 -6.86
N ASP A 16 11.07 0.51 -6.37
CA ASP A 16 10.17 0.93 -5.29
C ASP A 16 8.74 1.06 -5.80
N VAL A 17 8.55 1.63 -6.99
CA VAL A 17 7.23 1.74 -7.63
C VAL A 17 6.64 0.35 -7.84
N ASP A 18 7.41 -0.57 -8.41
CA ASP A 18 6.97 -1.94 -8.65
C ASP A 18 6.66 -2.66 -7.35
N PHE A 19 7.54 -2.55 -6.34
CA PHE A 19 7.31 -3.15 -5.03
C PHE A 19 6.01 -2.67 -4.38
N PHE A 20 5.81 -1.35 -4.29
CA PHE A 20 4.62 -0.79 -3.63
C PHE A 20 3.33 -1.02 -4.44
N SER A 21 3.44 -1.06 -5.77
CA SER A 21 2.30 -1.41 -6.64
C SER A 21 1.84 -2.86 -6.44
N HIS A 22 2.79 -3.81 -6.32
CA HIS A 22 2.45 -5.20 -6.01
C HIS A 22 1.94 -5.35 -4.56
N LEU A 23 2.56 -4.69 -3.59
CA LEU A 23 2.08 -4.69 -2.20
C LEU A 23 0.62 -4.21 -2.10
N GLU A 24 0.28 -3.09 -2.75
CA GLU A 24 -1.10 -2.59 -2.81
C GLU A 24 -2.03 -3.61 -3.51
N MET A 25 -1.57 -4.29 -4.57
CA MET A 25 -2.32 -5.36 -5.21
C MET A 25 -2.70 -6.49 -4.25
N HIS A 26 -1.73 -7.02 -3.49
CA HIS A 26 -1.99 -8.09 -2.53
C HIS A 26 -2.93 -7.62 -1.41
N LEU A 27 -2.71 -6.42 -0.87
CA LEU A 27 -3.56 -5.86 0.19
C LEU A 27 -5.00 -5.64 -0.26
N ARG A 28 -5.23 -5.25 -1.52
CA ARG A 28 -6.60 -5.12 -2.06
C ARG A 28 -7.34 -6.45 -2.09
N GLN A 29 -6.64 -7.57 -2.20
CA GLN A 29 -7.21 -8.92 -2.24
C GLN A 29 -7.39 -9.50 -0.83
N ASP A 30 -6.34 -9.44 -0.01
CA ASP A 30 -6.32 -10.06 1.32
C ASP A 30 -6.92 -9.17 2.42
N HIS A 31 -7.06 -7.86 2.17
CA HIS A 31 -7.65 -6.90 3.11
C HIS A 31 -8.57 -5.87 2.42
N PRO A 32 -9.71 -6.32 1.85
CA PRO A 32 -10.61 -5.43 1.12
C PRO A 32 -11.29 -4.40 2.04
N PRO A 33 -11.76 -3.26 1.49
CA PRO A 33 -12.45 -2.24 2.28
C PRO A 33 -13.68 -2.78 3.02
N LEU A 34 -13.81 -2.42 4.30
CA LEU A 34 -14.81 -2.96 5.24
C LEU A 34 -16.26 -2.87 4.74
N CYS A 35 -16.60 -1.79 4.04
CA CYS A 35 -17.96 -1.55 3.55
C CYS A 35 -18.26 -2.22 2.20
N GLY A 36 -17.45 -3.19 1.76
CA GLY A 36 -17.63 -3.92 0.51
C GLY A 36 -17.39 -3.10 -0.76
N ARG A 37 -16.90 -1.86 -0.63
CA ARG A 37 -16.55 -1.01 -1.77
C ARG A 37 -15.26 -1.51 -2.39
N ASN A 38 -15.22 -1.63 -3.72
CA ASN A 38 -13.97 -1.94 -4.41
C ASN A 38 -13.01 -0.73 -4.29
N HIS A 39 -11.78 -0.99 -3.85
CA HIS A 39 -10.76 0.04 -3.61
C HIS A 39 -10.42 0.83 -4.89
N MET A 40 -10.23 0.16 -6.03
CA MET A 40 -9.93 0.83 -7.30
C MET A 40 -11.09 1.69 -7.78
N ALA A 41 -12.34 1.24 -7.59
CA ALA A 41 -13.52 2.04 -7.88
C ALA A 41 -13.66 3.25 -6.93
N TYR A 42 -13.22 3.13 -5.67
CA TYR A 42 -13.18 4.25 -4.73
C TYR A 42 -12.17 5.32 -5.17
N ARG A 43 -10.92 4.92 -5.43
CA ARG A 43 -9.87 5.85 -5.87
C ARG A 43 -10.12 6.39 -7.29
N SER A 44 -10.81 5.64 -8.14
CA SER A 44 -11.21 6.04 -9.50
C SER A 44 -12.64 6.58 -9.60
N SER A 45 -13.15 7.26 -8.55
CA SER A 45 -14.56 7.66 -8.49
C SER A 45 -15.02 8.56 -9.66
N TYR A 46 -14.11 9.31 -10.28
CA TYR A 46 -14.41 10.20 -11.41
C TYR A 46 -13.48 9.98 -12.60
N PHE A 47 -12.18 9.81 -12.33
CA PHE A 47 -11.17 9.52 -13.35
C PHE A 47 -10.39 8.27 -12.93
N PRO A 48 -9.94 7.44 -13.88
CA PRO A 48 -9.07 6.31 -13.57
C PRO A 48 -7.81 6.76 -12.83
N VAL A 49 -7.46 6.06 -11.75
CA VAL A 49 -6.16 6.22 -11.10
C VAL A 49 -5.05 5.93 -12.11
N LYS A 50 -4.01 6.76 -12.11
CA LYS A 50 -2.85 6.61 -12.96
C LYS A 50 -1.60 7.06 -12.19
N ASP A 51 -0.58 6.20 -12.18
CA ASP A 51 0.75 6.47 -11.60
C ASP A 51 0.72 6.93 -10.13
N VAL A 52 -0.24 6.42 -9.34
CA VAL A 52 -0.39 6.70 -7.91
C VAL A 52 -0.68 5.39 -7.16
N ILE A 53 0.02 5.19 -6.05
CA ILE A 53 -0.17 4.06 -5.13
C ILE A 53 -0.76 4.57 -3.84
N ASP A 54 -1.75 3.86 -3.28
CA ASP A 54 -2.38 4.23 -2.02
C ASP A 54 -1.52 3.84 -0.81
N GLY A 55 -0.78 4.81 -0.27
CA GLY A 55 0.04 4.62 0.93
C GLY A 55 -0.76 4.17 2.16
N ASP A 56 -1.97 4.70 2.35
CA ASP A 56 -2.83 4.33 3.49
C ASP A 56 -3.27 2.86 3.38
N MET A 57 -3.36 2.32 2.17
CA MET A 57 -3.61 0.91 1.94
C MET A 57 -2.37 0.08 2.33
N CYS A 58 -1.19 0.46 1.83
CA CYS A 58 0.07 -0.22 2.12
C CYS A 58 0.42 -0.25 3.62
N GLU A 59 0.09 0.81 4.36
CA GLU A 59 0.31 0.91 5.80
C GLU A 59 -0.57 -0.02 6.65
N GLN A 60 -1.55 -0.70 6.06
CA GLN A 60 -2.36 -1.72 6.74
C GLN A 60 -1.66 -3.08 6.82
N PHE A 61 -0.55 -3.29 6.09
CA PHE A 61 0.20 -4.55 6.16
C PHE A 61 0.51 -5.06 7.60
N PRO A 62 0.93 -4.22 8.57
CA PRO A 62 1.22 -4.66 9.93
C PRO A 62 -0.02 -5.15 10.71
N THR A 63 -1.23 -4.77 10.30
CA THR A 63 -2.47 -5.15 10.99
C THR A 63 -3.01 -6.50 10.54
N LEU A 64 -2.44 -7.08 9.47
CA LEU A 64 -2.85 -8.39 8.98
C LEU A 64 -2.41 -9.51 9.92
N PRO A 65 -3.13 -10.64 9.93
CA PRO A 65 -2.65 -11.87 10.55
C PRO A 65 -1.26 -12.28 10.03
N ILE A 66 -0.42 -12.85 10.89
CA ILE A 66 0.98 -13.16 10.57
C ILE A 66 1.15 -14.16 9.42
N ASP A 67 0.19 -15.07 9.26
CA ASP A 67 0.10 -16.02 8.15
C ASP A 67 -0.13 -15.31 6.82
N VAL A 68 -1.00 -14.30 6.79
CA VAL A 68 -1.25 -13.47 5.61
C VAL A 68 -0.03 -12.60 5.30
N GLN A 69 0.60 -12.00 6.32
CA GLN A 69 1.84 -11.24 6.13
C GLN A 69 2.94 -12.09 5.48
N LYS A 70 3.10 -13.33 5.94
CA LYS A 70 4.07 -14.28 5.37
C LYS A 70 3.74 -14.64 3.93
N LYS A 71 2.48 -14.99 3.64
CA LYS A 71 2.02 -15.28 2.28
C LYS A 71 2.36 -14.14 1.31
N ILE A 72 2.00 -12.91 1.67
CA ILE A 72 2.27 -11.73 0.84
C ILE A 72 3.79 -11.49 0.71
N ALA A 73 4.54 -11.67 1.80
CA ALA A 73 5.99 -11.50 1.77
C ALA A 73 6.67 -12.52 0.85
N ASP A 74 6.24 -13.79 0.90
CA ASP A 74 6.72 -14.85 0.02
C ASP A 74 6.41 -14.54 -1.46
N GLU A 75 5.20 -14.03 -1.76
CA GLU A 75 4.81 -13.61 -3.12
C GLU A 75 5.62 -12.40 -3.64
N LEU A 76 6.19 -11.60 -2.73
CA LEU A 76 7.05 -10.47 -3.05
C LEU A 76 8.55 -10.80 -2.99
N ASP A 77 8.92 -12.07 -2.76
CA ASP A 77 10.30 -12.53 -2.54
C ASP A 77 11.02 -11.76 -1.41
N ARG A 78 10.30 -11.50 -0.31
CA ARG A 78 10.77 -10.74 0.87
C ARG A 78 10.36 -11.42 2.18
N THR A 79 10.87 -10.89 3.28
CA THR A 79 10.38 -11.20 4.63
C THR A 79 9.42 -10.11 5.12
N PRO A 80 8.46 -10.44 6.01
CA PRO A 80 7.58 -9.43 6.61
C PRO A 80 8.37 -8.28 7.28
N GLY A 81 9.52 -8.58 7.90
CA GLY A 81 10.39 -7.58 8.51
C GLY A 81 11.00 -6.60 7.51
N GLU A 82 11.37 -7.06 6.31
CA GLU A 82 11.87 -6.17 5.24
C GLU A 82 10.78 -5.26 4.70
N ILE A 83 9.55 -5.78 4.54
CA ILE A 83 8.40 -4.98 4.12
C ILE A 83 8.10 -3.89 5.14
N LEU A 84 8.05 -4.24 6.43
CA LEU A 84 7.83 -3.29 7.53
C LEU A 84 8.91 -2.20 7.56
N LYS A 85 10.17 -2.59 7.42
CA LYS A 85 11.29 -1.64 7.36
C LYS A 85 11.15 -0.68 6.17
N LYS A 86 10.78 -1.18 5.00
CA LYS A 86 10.62 -0.36 3.79
C LYS A 86 9.43 0.61 3.89
N LEU A 87 8.33 0.20 4.51
CA LEU A 87 7.20 1.07 4.84
C LEU A 87 7.62 2.22 5.76
N GLU A 88 8.38 1.91 6.82
CA GLU A 88 8.87 2.90 7.77
C GLU A 88 9.86 3.89 7.12
N GLU A 89 10.77 3.41 6.26
CA GLU A 89 11.70 4.26 5.51
C GLU A 89 10.98 5.27 4.60
N VAL A 90 9.88 4.86 3.96
CA VAL A 90 9.07 5.74 3.11
C VAL A 90 8.31 6.77 3.94
N ARG A 91 7.73 6.36 5.07
CA ARG A 91 7.04 7.27 6.00
C ARG A 91 8.01 8.33 6.55
N ASN A 92 9.20 7.92 6.96
CA ASN A 92 10.21 8.84 7.52
C ASN A 92 10.78 9.81 6.48
N LYS A 93 10.70 9.51 5.18
CA LYS A 93 11.04 10.44 4.09
C LYS A 93 9.94 11.45 3.78
N SER A 94 8.72 11.20 4.27
CA SER A 94 7.55 12.04 4.00
C SER A 94 7.35 13.15 5.04
N VAL A 95 8.16 13.15 6.11
CA VAL A 95 8.15 14.13 7.22
C VAL A 95 9.33 15.07 7.11
#